data_AF-A0A372NM89-F1
#
_entry.id   AF-A0A372NM89-F1
#
_cell.length_a   1.000
_cell.length_b   1.000
_cell.length_c   1.000
_cell.angle_alpha   90.00
_cell.angle_beta   90.00
_cell.angle_gamma   90.00
#
_symmetry.space_group_name_H-M   'P 1'
#
loop_
_entity.id
_entity.type
_entity.pdbx_description
1 polymer ?
#
loop_
_entity_poly.entity_id
_entity_poly.type
_entity_poly.pdbx_seq_one_letter_code
_entity_poly.pdbx_strand_id
1 'polypeptide(L)'
;MDQEYLNKVWTFLKQEMPKHGNDLRLDDGVFVFRMPEGQSFQSYYEEIHEAVKAHIERIRRRETDLSFKVWSPYQERDFKILKP
;
A
#
# COMPACT_ATOMS: atom_id res chain seq x y z
N MET A 1 -15.30 4.35 6.45
CA MET A 1 -14.64 3.20 5.78
C MET A 1 -14.80 2.00 6.69
N ASP A 2 -15.03 0.81 6.14
CA ASP A 2 -15.11 -0.41 6.95
C ASP A 2 -13.70 -0.83 7.42
N GLN A 3 -13.42 -0.64 8.70
CA GLN A 3 -12.13 -0.97 9.31
C GLN A 3 -11.82 -2.47 9.21
N GLU A 4 -12.84 -3.34 9.23
CA GLU A 4 -12.66 -4.78 9.11
C GLU A 4 -12.17 -5.15 7.71
N TYR A 5 -12.76 -4.54 6.68
CA TYR A 5 -12.32 -4.71 5.29
C TYR A 5 -10.87 -4.25 5.10
N LEU A 6 -10.52 -3.06 5.61
CA LEU A 6 -9.15 -2.53 5.49
C LEU A 6 -8.11 -3.41 6.21
N ASN A 7 -8.46 -3.99 7.36
CA ASN A 7 -7.60 -4.95 8.05
C ASN A 7 -7.39 -6.24 7.26
N LYS A 8 -8.42 -6.74 6.56
CA LYS A 8 -8.31 -7.89 5.64
C LYS A 8 -7.37 -7.57 4.48
N VAL A 9 -7.52 -6.41 3.86
CA VAL A 9 -6.63 -5.94 2.78
C VAL A 9 -5.19 -5.76 3.28
N TRP A 10 -5.00 -5.19 4.48
CA TRP A 10 -3.68 -5.04 5.09
C TRP A 10 -2.99 -6.40 5.30
N THR A 11 -3.74 -7.36 5.84
CA THR A 11 -3.23 -8.72 6.09
C THR A 11 -2.86 -9.41 4.77
N PHE A 12 -3.71 -9.29 3.76
CA PHE A 12 -3.46 -9.81 2.42
C PHE A 12 -2.19 -9.20 1.80
N LEU A 13 -2.05 -7.88 1.81
CA LEU A 13 -0.87 -7.20 1.27
C LEU A 13 0.41 -7.61 1.99
N LYS A 14 0.38 -7.78 3.32
CA LYS A 14 1.54 -8.29 4.06
C LYS A 14 1.97 -9.70 3.66
N GLN A 15 1.01 -10.57 3.34
CA GLN A 15 1.27 -11.94 2.92
C GLN A 15 1.81 -12.01 1.49
N GLU A 16 1.22 -11.22 0.59
CA GLU A 16 1.59 -11.21 -0.83
C GLU A 16 2.86 -10.40 -1.13
N MET A 17 3.17 -9.40 -0.29
CA MET A 17 4.36 -8.54 -0.43
C MET A 17 5.30 -8.69 0.77
N PRO A 18 5.85 -9.89 1.04
CA PRO A 18 6.66 -10.12 2.25
C PRO A 18 7.89 -9.23 2.33
N LYS A 19 8.45 -8.83 1.17
CA LYS A 19 9.59 -7.89 1.08
C LYS A 19 9.27 -6.51 1.68
N HIS A 20 8.03 -6.04 1.53
CA HIS A 20 7.58 -4.70 1.95
C HIS A 20 6.59 -4.74 3.11
N GLY A 21 6.19 -5.92 3.56
CA GLY A 21 5.19 -6.10 4.60
C GLY A 21 5.59 -5.46 5.94
N ASN A 22 6.88 -5.40 6.24
CA ASN A 22 7.40 -4.73 7.44
C ASN A 22 7.32 -3.19 7.35
N ASP A 23 7.34 -2.66 6.13
CA ASP A 23 7.27 -1.23 5.86
C ASP A 23 5.81 -0.72 5.82
N LEU A 24 4.85 -1.64 5.64
CA LEU A 24 3.43 -1.35 5.49
C LEU A 24 2.70 -1.21 6.83
N ARG A 25 2.04 -0.06 6.99
CA ARG A 25 1.13 0.24 8.11
C ARG A 25 -0.22 0.68 7.59
N LEU A 26 -1.25 0.55 8.42
CA LEU A 26 -2.57 1.13 8.18
C LEU A 26 -2.74 2.28 9.19
N ASP A 27 -2.88 3.51 8.70
CA ASP A 27 -3.02 4.72 9.50
C ASP A 27 -4.20 5.54 8.99
N ASP A 28 -5.19 5.79 9.86
CA ASP A 28 -6.44 6.51 9.54
C ASP A 28 -7.11 6.09 8.21
N GLY A 29 -7.11 4.78 7.93
CA GLY A 29 -7.69 4.22 6.71
C GLY A 29 -6.81 4.33 5.44
N VAL A 30 -5.55 4.76 5.59
CA VAL A 30 -4.55 4.86 4.53
C VAL A 30 -3.45 3.82 4.74
N PHE A 31 -3.08 3.11 3.67
CA PHE A 31 -1.97 2.17 3.67
C PHE A 31 -0.66 2.93 3.45
N VAL A 32 0.17 3.03 4.48
CA VAL A 32 1.42 3.80 4.48
C VAL A 32 2.61 2.85 4.37
N PHE A 33 3.39 2.97 3.30
CA PHE A 33 4.68 2.32 3.11
C PHE A 33 5.80 3.28 3.51
N ARG A 34 6.55 2.94 4.56
CA ARG A 34 7.70 3.71 5.01
C ARG A 34 8.95 3.25 4.28
N MET A 35 9.53 4.14 3.48
CA MET A 35 10.76 3.85 2.74
C MET A 35 11.92 3.56 3.70
N PRO A 36 12.64 2.44 3.51
CA PRO A 36 13.88 2.17 4.22
C PRO A 36 15.00 3.17 3.84
N GLU A 37 15.94 3.40 4.76
CA GLU A 37 17.10 4.25 4.49
C GLU A 37 18.00 3.65 3.38
N GLY A 38 18.67 4.52 2.63
CA GLY A 38 19.61 4.11 1.57
C GLY A 38 18.98 3.74 0.23
N GLN A 39 17.65 3.86 0.08
CA GLN A 39 16.96 3.66 -1.19
C GLN A 39 16.56 4.98 -1.85
N SER A 40 16.48 4.97 -3.18
CA SER A 40 15.91 6.07 -3.96
C SER A 40 14.39 6.07 -3.80
N PHE A 41 13.83 7.23 -3.41
CA PHE A 41 12.39 7.39 -3.24
C PHE A 41 11.59 7.03 -4.49
N GLN A 42 12.05 7.50 -5.66
CA GLN A 42 11.34 7.23 -6.91
C GLN A 42 11.31 5.74 -7.25
N SER A 43 12.45 5.05 -7.08
CA SER A 43 12.54 3.60 -7.34
C SER A 43 11.69 2.79 -6.36
N TYR A 44 11.71 3.15 -5.08
CA TYR A 44 10.86 2.50 -4.07
C TYR A 44 9.38 2.76 -4.34
N TYR A 45 9.00 3.99 -4.68
CA TYR A 45 7.62 4.32 -5.05
C TYR A 45 7.13 3.49 -6.23
N GLU A 46 7.92 3.38 -7.30
CA GLU A 46 7.57 2.60 -8.49
C GLU A 46 7.42 1.11 -8.15
N GLU A 47 8.34 0.55 -7.35
CA GLU A 47 8.27 -0.83 -6.88
C GLU A 47 6.98 -1.09 -6.08
N ILE A 48 6.67 -0.23 -5.10
CA ILE A 48 5.45 -0.36 -4.29
C ILE A 48 4.21 -0.19 -5.15
N HIS A 49 4.18 0.80 -6.05
CA HIS A 49 3.03 1.08 -6.88
C HIS A 49 2.69 -0.11 -7.79
N GLU A 50 3.68 -0.67 -8.49
CA GLU A 50 3.50 -1.82 -9.35
C GLU A 50 3.11 -3.07 -8.55
N ALA A 51 3.77 -3.32 -7.41
CA ALA A 51 3.45 -4.46 -6.57
C ALA A 51 2.02 -4.37 -6.00
N VAL A 52 1.61 -3.22 -5.46
CA VAL A 52 0.25 -3.03 -4.93
C VAL A 52 -0.76 -3.21 -6.05
N LYS A 53 -0.55 -2.60 -7.22
CA LYS A 53 -1.47 -2.73 -8.36
C LYS A 53 -1.65 -4.20 -8.78
N ALA A 54 -0.55 -4.93 -8.95
CA ALA A 54 -0.57 -6.33 -9.37
C ALA A 54 -1.33 -7.26 -8.39
N HIS A 55 -1.25 -7.00 -7.09
CA HIS A 55 -1.91 -7.83 -6.07
C HIS A 55 -3.35 -7.39 -5.80
N ILE A 56 -3.61 -6.09 -5.74
CA ILE A 56 -4.95 -5.55 -5.46
C ILE A 56 -5.92 -5.76 -6.64
N GLU A 57 -5.43 -5.85 -7.89
CA GLU A 57 -6.25 -6.26 -9.03
C GLU A 57 -6.78 -7.70 -8.92
N ARG A 58 -6.12 -8.57 -8.13
CA ARG A 58 -6.61 -9.94 -7.87
C ARG A 58 -7.82 -9.97 -6.93
N ILE A 59 -8.07 -8.88 -6.19
CA ILE A 59 -9.24 -8.75 -5.31
C ILE A 59 -10.47 -8.46 -6.19
N ARG A 60 -11.18 -9.51 -6.59
CA ARG A 60 -12.31 -9.46 -7.54
C ARG A 60 -13.50 -8.60 -7.12
N ARG A 61 -13.66 -8.30 -5.82
CA ARG A 61 -14.76 -7.49 -5.29
C ARG A 61 -14.20 -6.51 -4.26
N ARG A 62 -13.66 -5.38 -4.72
CA ARG A 62 -13.28 -4.30 -3.81
C ARG A 62 -14.53 -3.56 -3.36
N GLU A 63 -14.74 -3.50 -2.06
CA GLU A 63 -15.92 -2.86 -1.45
C GLU A 63 -15.76 -1.33 -1.36
N THR A 64 -14.52 -0.84 -1.40
CA THR A 64 -14.19 0.57 -1.28
C THR A 64 -12.92 0.94 -2.05
N ASP A 65 -12.69 2.24 -2.23
CA ASP A 65 -11.46 2.77 -2.79
C ASP A 65 -10.33 2.61 -1.78
N LEU A 66 -9.15 2.21 -2.24
CA LEU A 66 -8.00 1.98 -1.38
C LEU A 66 -7.01 3.14 -1.56
N SER A 67 -6.67 3.80 -0.45
CA SER A 67 -5.71 4.91 -0.44
C SER A 67 -4.36 4.45 0.07
N PHE A 68 -3.30 4.79 -0.66
CA PHE A 68 -1.94 4.40 -0.37
C PHE A 68 -1.04 5.63 -0.30
N LYS A 69 -0.03 5.57 0.55
CA LYS A 69 1.00 6.59 0.71
C LYS A 69 2.37 5.92 0.78
N VAL A 70 3.32 6.42 0.00
CA VAL A 70 4.74 6.12 0.16
C VAL A 70 5.38 7.31 0.86
N TRP A 71 6.03 7.06 1.99
CA TRP A 71 6.55 8.11 2.86
C TRP A 71 8.03 7.92 3.15
N SER A 72 8.76 9.03 3.16
CA SER A 72 10.13 9.17 3.66
C SER A 72 10.24 10.50 4.43
N PRO A 73 11.31 10.73 5.22
CA PRO A 73 11.48 12.00 5.94
C PRO A 73 11.50 13.25 5.06
N TYR A 74 11.86 13.11 3.78
CA TYR A 74 12.05 14.23 2.85
C TYR A 74 10.98 14.33 1.76
N GLN A 75 10.27 13.24 1.49
CA GLN A 75 9.34 13.11 0.37
C GLN A 75 8.18 12.20 0.74
N GLU A 76 6.99 12.55 0.26
CA GLU A 76 5.83 11.68 0.31
C GLU A 76 5.07 11.69 -1.02
N ARG A 77 4.40 10.59 -1.33
CA ARG A 77 3.59 10.46 -2.54
C ARG A 77 2.40 9.55 -2.30
N ASP A 78 1.23 10.06 -2.65
CA ASP A 78 -0.03 9.35 -2.51
C ASP A 78 -0.48 8.75 -3.84
N PHE A 79 -1.19 7.62 -3.77
CA PHE A 79 -1.90 7.05 -4.90
C PHE A 79 -3.17 6.31 -4.43
N LYS A 80 -4.10 6.09 -5.35
CA LYS A 80 -5.36 5.42 -5.05
C LYS A 80 -5.63 4.32 -6.05
N ILE A 81 -6.21 3.23 -5.56
CA ILE A 81 -6.80 2.20 -6.39
C ILE A 81 -8.31 2.26 -6.20
N LEU A 82 -8.99 2.68 -7.26
CA LEU A 82 -10.45 2.82 -7.27
C LEU A 82 -11.12 1.45 -7.23
N LYS A 83 -12.29 1.35 -6.61
CA LYS A 83 -13.13 0.17 -6.75
C LYS A 83 -13.42 -0.12 -8.24
N PRO A 84 -13.43 -1.39 -8.66
CA PRO A 84 -13.74 -1.78 -10.02
C PRO A 84 -15.21 -1.50 -10.37
#